data_AF-A0A2R7Y1P2-F1
#
_entry.id   AF-A0A2R7Y1P2-F1
#
_cell.length_a   1.000
_cell.length_b   1.000
_cell.length_c   1.000
_cell.angle_alpha   90.00
_cell.angle_beta   90.00
_cell.angle_gamma   90.00
#
_symmetry.space_group_name_H-M   'P 1'
#
loop_
_entity.id
_entity.type
_entity.pdbx_description
1 polymer ?
#
loop_
_entity_poly.entity_id
_entity_poly.type
_entity_poly.pdbx_seq_one_letter_code
_entity_poly.pdbx_strand_id
1 'polypeptide(L)'
;MQMKMTKLEERAIKLLLKYEDSGMLQSELWHKLGVTSREGSRIAIKLEKKGIVKRVKEFANDRWTRRLVPLIKQLSIAPIKGAPCPSCAYESVCGLERSVSPCTCVRLEEWVLGQDTGTGPSG
;
A
#
# COMPACT_ATOMS: atom_id res chain seq x y z
N MET A 1 -18.67 2.60 -4.90
CA MET A 1 -18.62 1.13 -5.15
C MET A 1 -18.06 0.44 -3.90
N GLN A 2 -18.90 -0.10 -3.02
CA GLN A 2 -18.43 -0.83 -1.84
C GLN A 2 -18.02 -2.24 -2.24
N MET A 3 -16.71 -2.50 -2.28
CA MET A 3 -16.19 -3.86 -2.41
C MET A 3 -16.44 -4.62 -1.11
N LYS A 4 -17.58 -5.31 -0.99
CA LYS A 4 -17.76 -6.30 0.08
C LYS A 4 -16.71 -7.40 -0.13
N MET A 5 -15.82 -7.54 0.85
CA MET A 5 -14.80 -8.57 0.89
C MET A 5 -15.14 -9.57 1.98
N THR A 6 -14.82 -10.83 1.75
CA THR A 6 -14.90 -11.84 2.82
C THR A 6 -13.63 -11.77 3.67
N LYS A 7 -13.70 -12.22 4.93
CA LYS A 7 -12.51 -12.32 5.80
C LYS A 7 -11.36 -13.10 5.16
N LEU A 8 -11.67 -14.11 4.34
CA LEU A 8 -10.68 -14.89 3.59
C LEU A 8 -10.04 -14.07 2.46
N GLU A 9 -10.83 -13.30 1.71
CA GLU A 9 -10.30 -12.41 0.67
C GLU A 9 -9.39 -11.33 1.27
N GLU A 10 -9.76 -10.74 2.40
CA GLU A 10 -8.92 -9.77 3.12
C GLU A 10 -7.60 -10.38 3.60
N ARG A 11 -7.64 -11.59 4.15
CA ARG A 11 -6.42 -12.31 4.56
C ARG A 11 -5.53 -12.63 3.36
N ALA A 12 -6.11 -13.04 2.25
CA ALA A 12 -5.37 -13.31 1.01
C ALA A 12 -4.67 -12.05 0.50
N ILE A 13 -5.37 -10.91 0.49
CA ILE A 13 -4.79 -9.62 0.10
C ILE A 13 -3.66 -9.22 1.05
N LYS A 14 -3.88 -9.28 2.36
CA LYS A 14 -2.84 -8.96 3.36
C LYS A 14 -1.59 -9.81 3.19
N LEU A 15 -1.74 -11.09 2.87
CA LEU A 15 -0.61 -11.97 2.56
C LEU A 15 0.09 -11.52 1.28
N LEU A 16 -0.64 -11.31 0.17
CA LEU A 16 -0.05 -10.88 -1.09
C LEU A 16 0.69 -9.54 -0.99
N LEU A 17 0.13 -8.59 -0.25
CA LEU A 17 0.72 -7.28 -0.02
C LEU A 17 2.07 -7.34 0.71
N LYS A 18 2.31 -8.34 1.56
CA LYS A 18 3.62 -8.55 2.20
C LYS A 18 4.72 -8.93 1.20
N TYR A 19 4.35 -9.46 0.04
CA TYR A 19 5.27 -9.88 -1.01
C TYR A 19 5.26 -8.90 -2.21
N GLU A 20 4.49 -7.82 -2.10
CA GLU A 20 4.39 -6.71 -3.07
C GLU A 20 4.46 -7.18 -4.54
N ASP A 21 5.35 -6.58 -5.33
CA ASP A 21 5.47 -6.82 -6.77
C ASP A 21 6.00 -8.24 -7.09
N SER A 22 6.57 -8.95 -6.11
CA SER A 22 7.03 -10.33 -6.30
C SER A 22 5.86 -11.31 -6.38
N GLY A 23 4.72 -10.99 -5.77
CA GLY A 23 3.56 -11.88 -5.71
C GLY A 23 3.83 -13.22 -5.00
N MET A 24 2.94 -14.19 -5.19
CA MET A 24 3.02 -15.52 -4.56
C MET A 24 2.44 -16.62 -5.44
N LEU A 25 3.00 -17.83 -5.37
CA LEU A 25 2.44 -19.00 -6.03
C LEU A 25 1.05 -19.35 -5.49
N GLN A 26 0.15 -19.79 -6.35
CA GLN A 26 -1.20 -20.22 -5.95
C GLN A 26 -1.18 -21.26 -4.85
N SER A 27 -0.40 -22.33 -5.04
CA SER A 27 -0.26 -23.42 -4.08
C SER A 27 0.21 -22.94 -2.70
N GLU A 28 1.20 -22.04 -2.69
CA GLU A 28 1.74 -21.47 -1.45
C GLU A 28 0.72 -20.58 -0.74
N LEU A 29 -0.01 -19.75 -1.50
CA LEU A 29 -1.06 -18.90 -0.95
C LEU A 29 -2.17 -19.73 -0.30
N TRP A 30 -2.59 -20.82 -0.95
CA TRP A 30 -3.60 -21.73 -0.39
C TRP A 30 -3.12 -22.41 0.88
N HIS A 31 -1.87 -22.86 0.90
CA HIS A 31 -1.25 -23.46 2.07
C HIS A 31 -1.20 -22.47 3.25
N LYS A 32 -0.75 -21.23 3.02
CA LYS A 32 -0.72 -20.17 4.05
C LYS A 32 -2.10 -19.72 4.54
N LEU A 33 -3.11 -19.80 3.67
CA LEU A 33 -4.49 -19.47 4.04
C LEU A 33 -5.22 -20.62 4.74
N GLY A 34 -4.68 -21.85 4.68
CA GLY A 34 -5.32 -23.05 5.23
C GLY A 34 -6.60 -23.43 4.47
N VAL A 35 -6.65 -23.16 3.16
CA VAL A 35 -7.84 -23.41 2.32
C VAL A 35 -7.55 -24.48 1.27
N THR A 36 -8.60 -25.13 0.78
CA THR A 36 -8.47 -26.07 -0.32
C THR A 36 -8.18 -25.37 -1.64
N SER A 37 -7.59 -26.08 -2.61
CA SER A 37 -7.33 -25.55 -3.95
C SER A 37 -8.61 -25.05 -4.65
N ARG A 38 -9.78 -25.66 -4.37
CA ARG A 38 -11.07 -25.23 -4.91
C ARG A 38 -11.50 -23.87 -4.36
N GLU A 39 -11.45 -23.70 -3.04
CA GLU A 39 -11.79 -22.44 -2.38
C GLU A 39 -10.80 -21.34 -2.75
N GLY A 40 -9.51 -21.67 -2.73
CA GLY A 40 -8.44 -20.78 -3.14
C GLY A 40 -8.64 -20.27 -4.57
N SER A 41 -8.87 -21.18 -5.52
CA SER A 41 -9.12 -20.80 -6.92
C SER A 41 -10.33 -19.84 -7.05
N ARG A 42 -11.41 -20.06 -6.29
CA ARG A 42 -12.57 -19.14 -6.25
C ARG A 42 -12.17 -17.75 -5.74
N ILE A 43 -11.35 -17.67 -4.70
CA ILE A 43 -10.82 -16.39 -4.18
C ILE A 43 -9.96 -15.70 -5.23
N ALA A 44 -9.04 -16.41 -5.89
CA ALA A 44 -8.19 -15.86 -6.94
C ALA A 44 -9.01 -15.23 -8.08
N ILE A 45 -10.04 -15.92 -8.55
CA ILE A 45 -10.92 -15.42 -9.63
C ILE A 45 -11.65 -14.15 -9.18
N LYS A 46 -12.14 -14.10 -7.94
CA LYS A 46 -12.82 -12.90 -7.41
C LYS A 46 -11.86 -11.72 -7.28
N LEU A 47 -10.66 -11.94 -6.77
CA LEU A 47 -9.64 -10.89 -6.64
C LEU A 47 -9.20 -10.35 -8.00
N GLU A 48 -9.08 -11.23 -9.00
CA GLU A 48 -8.75 -10.86 -10.38
C GLU A 48 -9.88 -10.05 -11.02
N LYS A 49 -11.15 -10.47 -10.85
CA LYS A 49 -12.32 -9.70 -11.32
C LYS A 49 -12.44 -8.33 -10.65
N LYS A 50 -11.97 -8.19 -9.40
CA LYS A 50 -11.92 -6.92 -8.67
C LYS A 50 -10.72 -6.04 -9.09
N GLY A 51 -9.82 -6.53 -9.95
CA GLY A 51 -8.62 -5.80 -10.37
C GLY A 51 -7.53 -5.70 -9.29
N ILE A 52 -7.61 -6.53 -8.25
CA ILE A 52 -6.70 -6.48 -7.10
C ILE A 52 -5.43 -7.29 -7.37
N VAL A 53 -5.55 -8.37 -8.15
CA VAL A 53 -4.44 -9.27 -8.46
C VAL A 53 -4.45 -9.62 -9.95
N LYS A 54 -3.27 -9.91 -10.48
CA LYS A 54 -3.06 -10.49 -11.81
C LYS A 54 -2.53 -11.91 -11.65
N ARG A 55 -3.03 -12.83 -12.48
CA ARG A 55 -2.47 -14.19 -12.57
C ARG A 55 -1.47 -14.28 -13.72
N VAL A 56 -0.26 -14.72 -13.42
CA VAL A 56 0.81 -14.91 -14.40
C VAL A 56 1.16 -16.39 -14.41
N LYS A 57 1.31 -16.98 -15.62
CA LYS A 57 1.83 -18.34 -15.75
C LYS A 57 3.31 -18.31 -15.42
N GLU A 58 3.73 -19.21 -14.55
CA GLU A 58 5.12 -19.36 -14.16
C GLU A 58 5.49 -20.84 -14.18
N PHE A 59 6.69 -21.13 -14.64
CA PHE A 59 7.25 -22.45 -14.60
C PHE A 59 8.01 -22.61 -13.28
N ALA A 60 7.50 -23.46 -12.38
CA ALA A 60 8.13 -23.72 -11.08
C ALA A 60 8.00 -25.22 -10.73
N ASN A 61 9.08 -25.81 -10.21
CA ASN A 61 9.16 -27.22 -9.84
C ASN A 61 8.72 -28.18 -10.96
N ASP A 62 9.25 -27.98 -12.18
CA ASP A 62 8.95 -28.77 -13.38
C ASP A 62 7.46 -28.86 -13.76
N ARG A 63 6.65 -27.93 -13.25
CA ARG A 63 5.22 -27.87 -13.52
C ARG A 63 4.79 -26.43 -13.80
N TRP A 64 3.86 -26.28 -14.73
CA TRP A 64 3.20 -24.99 -14.93
C TRP A 64 2.31 -24.68 -13.74
N THR A 65 2.66 -23.62 -13.02
CA THR A 65 1.84 -23.07 -11.95
C THR A 65 1.46 -21.63 -12.28
N ARG A 66 0.58 -21.05 -11.47
CA ARG A 66 0.19 -19.66 -11.60
C ARG A 66 0.64 -18.90 -10.36
N ARG A 67 1.27 -17.76 -10.60
CA ARG A 67 1.58 -16.77 -9.58
C ARG A 67 0.47 -15.73 -9.54
N LEU A 68 0.07 -15.33 -8.33
CA LEU A 68 -0.78 -14.15 -8.11
C LEU A 68 0.13 -12.98 -7.77
N VAL A 69 0.08 -11.94 -8.58
CA VAL A 69 0.80 -10.68 -8.36
C VAL A 69 -0.23 -9.62 -7.96
N PRO A 70 -0.11 -8.98 -6.79
CA PRO A 70 -1.00 -7.88 -6.43
C PRO A 70 -0.77 -6.70 -7.37
N LEU A 71 -1.87 -6.08 -7.82
CA LEU A 71 -1.86 -4.83 -8.59
C LEU A 71 -2.02 -3.60 -7.71
N ILE A 72 -2.41 -3.83 -6.45
CA ILE A 72 -2.54 -2.79 -5.43
C ILE A 72 -1.29 -2.75 -4.56
N LYS A 73 -0.96 -1.55 -4.07
CA LYS A 73 0.15 -1.33 -3.12
C LYS A 73 -0.40 -0.81 -1.80
N GLN A 74 0.25 -1.17 -0.69
CA GLN A 74 -0.06 -0.54 0.59
C GLN A 74 0.58 0.85 0.60
N LEU A 75 -0.26 1.88 0.62
CA LEU A 75 0.21 3.21 0.95
C LEU A 75 0.35 3.29 2.47
N SER A 76 1.58 3.45 2.93
CA SER A 76 1.87 3.76 4.32
C SER A 76 1.90 5.27 4.50
N ILE A 77 1.34 5.76 5.61
CA ILE A 77 1.46 7.16 6.04
C ILE A 77 2.81 7.39 6.74
N ALA A 78 3.58 6.32 7.04
CA ALA A 78 4.87 6.42 7.70
C ALA A 78 5.84 7.44 7.06
N PRO A 79 5.94 7.59 5.71
CA PRO A 79 6.83 8.57 5.10
C PRO A 79 6.46 10.03 5.39
N ILE A 80 5.18 10.32 5.66
CA ILE A 80 4.70 11.68 5.97
C ILE A 80 4.35 11.83 7.46
N LYS A 81 4.70 10.84 8.28
CA LYS A 81 4.41 10.85 9.71
C LYS A 81 5.25 11.93 10.38
N GLY A 82 4.58 12.81 11.12
CA GLY A 82 5.24 13.95 11.78
C GLY A 82 5.49 15.14 10.85
N ALA A 83 5.05 15.09 9.59
CA ALA A 83 5.15 16.23 8.71
C ALA A 83 4.42 17.45 9.32
N PRO A 84 4.99 18.66 9.27
CA PRO A 84 4.39 19.85 9.86
C PRO A 84 3.23 20.42 9.04
N CYS A 85 3.09 20.01 7.77
CA CYS A 85 2.11 20.58 6.84
C CYS A 85 0.64 20.31 7.22
N PRO A 86 0.23 19.07 7.58
CA PRO A 86 -1.19 18.77 7.90
C PRO A 86 -1.72 19.47 9.16
N SER A 87 -0.83 20.03 10.00
CA SER A 87 -1.18 20.81 11.19
C SER A 87 -0.66 22.26 11.10
N CYS A 88 -0.27 22.71 9.90
CA CYS A 88 0.31 24.03 9.71
C CYS A 88 -0.78 25.12 9.76
N ALA A 89 -0.58 26.14 10.59
CA ALA A 89 -1.48 27.30 10.67
C ALA A 89 -1.63 28.05 9.33
N TYR A 90 -0.67 27.91 8.41
CA TYR A 90 -0.70 28.55 7.09
C TYR A 90 -1.13 27.61 5.96
N GLU A 91 -1.66 26.42 6.27
CA GLU A 91 -2.09 25.43 5.26
C GLU A 91 -3.04 26.04 4.21
N SER A 92 -3.98 26.89 4.64
CA SER A 92 -4.98 27.52 3.76
C SER A 92 -4.42 28.56 2.78
N VAL A 93 -3.23 29.09 3.05
CA VAL A 93 -2.56 30.12 2.23
C VAL A 93 -1.26 29.63 1.61
N CYS A 94 -0.84 28.39 1.90
CA CYS A 94 0.36 27.77 1.37
C CYS A 94 0.16 27.27 -0.07
N GLY A 95 1.09 27.58 -0.98
CA GLY A 95 1.05 27.09 -2.36
C GLY A 95 2.23 27.58 -3.21
N LEU A 96 2.46 26.95 -4.37
CA LEU A 96 3.64 27.18 -5.21
C LEU A 96 3.84 28.65 -5.63
N GLU A 97 2.76 29.40 -5.83
CA GLU A 97 2.76 30.81 -6.26
C GLU A 97 2.08 31.74 -5.22
N ARG A 98 1.99 31.30 -3.96
CA ARG A 98 1.38 32.08 -2.87
C ARG A 98 2.44 32.82 -2.06
N SER A 99 2.00 33.71 -1.17
CA SER A 99 2.85 34.40 -0.20
C SER A 99 3.60 33.43 0.73
N VAL A 100 3.01 32.27 1.02
CA VAL A 100 3.65 31.17 1.74
C VAL A 100 3.86 30.04 0.74
N SER A 101 5.12 29.69 0.46
CA SER A 101 5.47 28.65 -0.51
C SER A 101 6.08 27.42 0.19
N PRO A 102 5.68 26.19 -0.20
CA PRO A 102 6.35 24.98 0.26
C PRO A 102 7.83 24.94 -0.12
N CYS A 103 8.22 25.58 -1.23
CA CYS A 103 9.58 25.55 -1.76
C CYS A 103 10.58 26.34 -0.90
N THR A 104 10.09 27.26 -0.06
CA THR A 104 10.93 28.11 0.82
C THR A 104 10.54 27.92 2.30
N CYS A 105 9.88 26.81 2.63
CA CYS A 105 9.36 26.55 3.97
C CYS A 105 10.42 25.89 4.87
N VAL A 106 10.98 26.66 5.80
CA VAL A 106 12.01 26.19 6.75
C VAL A 106 11.55 24.99 7.58
N ARG A 107 10.31 24.99 8.09
CA ARG A 107 9.77 23.85 8.86
C ARG A 107 9.71 22.56 8.05
N LEU A 108 9.37 22.68 6.76
CA LEU A 108 9.32 21.52 5.87
C LEU A 108 10.74 21.03 5.57
N GLU A 109 11.69 21.94 5.35
CA GLU A 109 13.10 21.63 5.16
C GLU A 109 13.71 20.93 6.38
N GLU A 110 13.52 21.48 7.58
CA GLU A 110 13.98 20.90 8.85
C GLU A 110 13.40 19.50 9.08
N TRP A 111 12.11 19.31 8.82
CA TRP A 111 11.47 17.98 8.90
C TRP A 111 12.06 16.98 7.89
N VAL A 112 12.25 17.39 6.62
CA VAL A 112 12.87 16.54 5.59
C VAL A 112 14.32 16.17 5.96
N LEU A 113 15.06 17.12 6.56
CA LEU A 113 16.43 16.92 7.00
C LEU A 113 16.53 16.20 8.37
N GLY A 114 15.40 15.91 9.03
CA GLY A 114 15.37 15.25 10.34
C GLY A 114 15.90 16.10 11.50
N GLN A 115 15.91 17.43 11.34
CA GLN A 115 16.42 18.41 12.30
C GLN A 115 15.32 18.99 13.22
N ASP A 116 14.16 18.34 13.27
CA ASP A 116 12.95 18.85 13.91
C ASP A 116 13.13 18.99 15.45
N THR A 117 13.67 20.13 15.90
CA THR A 117 13.71 20.52 17.30
C THR A 117 12.34 21.09 17.66
N GLY A 118 11.40 20.24 18.10
CA GLY A 118 9.97 20.54 18.32
C GLY A 118 9.62 21.84 19.06
N THR A 119 9.83 22.97 18.40
CA THR A 119 9.61 24.31 18.91
C THR A 119 8.53 24.91 18.03
N GLY A 120 7.28 24.69 18.45
CA GLY A 120 6.16 25.43 17.88
C GLY A 120 6.40 26.93 18.05
N PRO A 121 5.97 27.76 17.10
CA PRO A 121 6.15 29.20 17.22
C PRO A 121 5.26 29.71 18.37
N SER A 122 5.91 30.19 19.42
CA SER A 122 5.33 31.15 20.36
C SER A 122 5.24 32.49 19.64
N GLY A 123 4.04 32.89 19.23
CA GLY A 123 3.77 34.18 18.59
C GLY A 123 2.30 34.51 18.66
#